data_AF-A0A0D0DZW1-F1
#
_entry.id   AF-A0A0D0DZW1-F1
#
_cell.length_a   1.000
_cell.length_b   1.000
_cell.length_c   1.000
_cell.angle_alpha   90.00
_cell.angle_beta   90.00
_cell.angle_gamma   90.00
#
_symmetry.space_group_name_H-M   'P 1'
#
loop_
_entity.id
_entity.type
_entity.pdbx_description
1 polymer ?
#
loop_
_entity_poly.entity_id
_entity_poly.type
_entity_poly.pdbx_seq_one_letter_code
_entity_poly.pdbx_strand_id
1 'polypeptide(L)' 'LSGVHIEHLPPYSLNLNPIEEMFSKIKHWLQRYNEYYCATEEDGIIFDMLEVLDIITADDADGYFIHAGYF' A
#
# COMPACT_ATOMS: atom_id res chain seq x y z
N LEU A 1 19.76 14.15 16.02
CA LEU A 1 20.53 13.61 14.89
C LEU A 1 19.67 12.54 14.26
N SER A 2 19.03 12.84 13.14
CA SER A 2 18.26 11.83 12.41
C SER A 2 19.26 11.07 11.54
N GLY A 3 19.53 9.81 11.89
CA GLY A 3 20.25 8.87 11.04
C GLY A 3 19.25 8.02 10.27
N VAL A 4 19.61 7.58 9.07
CA VAL A 4 18.83 6.62 8.29
C VAL A 4 19.47 5.25 8.47
N HIS A 5 18.68 4.26 8.86
CA HIS A 5 19.05 2.85 8.80
C HIS A 5 18.56 2.26 7.48
N ILE A 6 19.42 1.53 6.78
CA ILE A 6 19.07 0.86 5.52
C ILE A 6 18.94 -0.62 5.80
N GLU A 7 17.74 -1.16 5.64
CA GLU A 7 17.46 -2.59 5.77
C GLU A 7 17.81 -3.31 4.46
N HIS A 8 18.47 -4.47 4.57
CA HIS A 8 18.80 -5.29 3.40
C HIS A 8 17.59 -6.14 3.00
N LEU A 9 17.09 -5.94 1.78
CA LEU A 9 16.06 -6.79 1.17
C LEU A 9 16.68 -7.74 0.14
N PRO A 10 16.65 -9.07 0.36
CA PRO A 10 17.18 -10.02 -0.62
C PRO A 10 16.36 -10.02 -1.93
N PRO A 11 16.97 -10.36 -3.08
CA PRO A 11 16.26 -10.42 -4.35
C PRO A 11 15.03 -11.35 -4.30
N TYR A 12 13.97 -10.99 -5.03
CA TYR A 12 12.72 -11.76 -5.14
C TYR A 12 12.02 -12.07 -3.80
N SER A 13 12.30 -11.30 -2.75
CA SER A 13 11.77 -11.52 -1.39
C SER A 13 10.58 -10.63 -1.09
N LEU A 14 9.54 -10.65 -1.93
CA LEU A 14 8.36 -9.80 -1.79
C LEU A 14 7.67 -9.95 -0.42
N ASN A 15 7.68 -11.17 0.15
CA ASN A 15 7.11 -11.44 1.47
C ASN A 15 7.84 -10.73 2.62
N LEU A 16 9.06 -10.20 2.39
CA LEU A 16 9.83 -9.42 3.36
C LEU A 16 9.67 -7.91 3.16
N ASN A 17 8.80 -7.49 2.22
CA ASN A 17 8.58 -6.08 1.93
C ASN A 17 7.13 -5.70 2.32
N PRO A 18 6.93 -4.95 3.42
CA PRO A 18 5.59 -4.70 3.98
C PRO A 18 4.67 -3.93 3.02
N ILE A 19 5.22 -3.20 2.05
CA ILE A 19 4.41 -2.44 1.09
C ILE A 19 3.62 -3.36 0.12
N GLU A 20 4.03 -4.62 -0.05
CA GLU A 20 3.38 -5.56 -0.98
C GLU A 20 1.94 -5.91 -0.56
N GLU A 21 1.69 -6.03 0.74
CA GLU A 21 0.34 -6.28 1.27
C GLU A 21 -0.56 -5.06 1.15
N MET A 22 -0.01 -3.87 1.42
CA MET A 22 -0.70 -2.60 1.20
C MET A 22 -1.15 -2.49 -0.26
N PHE A 23 -0.25 -2.72 -1.22
CA PHE A 23 -0.58 -2.70 -2.64
C PHE A 23 -1.58 -3.79 -3.03
N SER A 24 -1.50 -4.97 -2.42
CA SER A 24 -2.46 -6.05 -2.65
C SER A 24 -3.87 -5.64 -2.20
N LYS A 25 -4.01 -5.02 -1.03
CA LYS A 25 -5.30 -4.48 -0.53
C LYS A 25 -5.83 -3.37 -1.43
N ILE A 26 -5.00 -2.40 -1.79
CA ILE A 26 -5.35 -1.31 -2.74
C ILE A 26 -5.83 -1.88 -4.07
N LYS A 27 -5.10 -2.85 -4.64
CA LYS A 27 -5.46 -3.48 -5.91
C LYS A 27 -6.81 -4.18 -5.83
N HIS A 28 -7.07 -4.93 -4.75
CA HIS A 28 -8.35 -5.58 -4.54
C HIS A 28 -9.51 -4.58 -4.41
N TRP A 29 -9.28 -3.45 -3.73
CA TRP A 29 -10.27 -2.38 -3.62
C TRP A 29 -10.58 -1.77 -4.99
N LEU A 30 -9.55 -1.36 -5.73
CA LEU A 30 -9.71 -0.79 -7.08
C LEU A 30 -10.44 -1.75 -8.01
N GLN A 31 -10.11 -3.05 -7.98
CA GLN A 31 -10.81 -4.06 -8.78
C GLN A 31 -12.29 -4.19 -8.40
N ARG A 32 -12.62 -4.07 -7.11
CA ARG A 32 -14.00 -4.15 -6.63
C ARG A 32 -14.85 -2.97 -7.09
N TYR A 33 -14.25 -1.78 -7.21
CA TYR A 33 -14.91 -0.54 -7.59
C TYR A 33 -14.47 -0.04 -8.97
N ASN A 34 -14.03 -0.96 -9.83
CA ASN A 34 -13.39 -0.62 -11.10
C ASN A 34 -14.27 0.27 -12.00
N GLU A 35 -15.58 0.04 -12.03
CA GLU A 35 -16.51 0.87 -12.82
C GLU A 35 -16.51 2.34 -12.36
N TYR A 36 -16.41 2.58 -11.06
CA TYR A 36 -16.37 3.94 -10.49
C TYR A 36 -15.04 4.62 -10.84
N TYR A 37 -13.92 4.00 -10.49
CA TYR A 37 -12.59 4.60 -10.69
C TYR A 37 -12.17 4.69 -12.16
N CYS A 38 -12.69 3.85 -13.06
CA CYS A 38 -12.45 3.99 -14.50
C CYS A 38 -13.26 5.10 -15.17
N ALA A 39 -14.29 5.64 -14.50
CA ALA A 39 -15.09 6.75 -15.01
C ALA A 39 -14.46 8.12 -14.71
N THR A 40 -13.38 8.16 -13.93
CA THR A 40 -12.69 9.38 -13.53
C THR A 40 -11.96 10.03 -14.70
N GLU A 41 -12.20 11.32 -14.89
CA GLU A 41 -11.60 12.13 -15.96
C GLU A 41 -10.59 13.15 -15.39
N GLU A 42 -9.69 13.62 -16.26
CA GLU A 42 -8.72 14.69 -15.97
C GLU A 42 -7.93 14.47 -14.66
N ASP A 43 -7.87 15.51 -13.81
CA ASP A 43 -7.12 15.51 -12.56
C ASP A 43 -7.88 14.80 -11.40
N GLY A 44 -9.06 14.24 -11.67
CA GLY A 44 -9.86 13.50 -10.69
C GLY A 44 -9.12 12.31 -10.08
N ILE A 45 -8.19 11.71 -10.83
CA ILE A 45 -7.41 10.54 -10.40
C ILE A 45 -6.58 10.82 -9.14
N ILE A 46 -6.16 12.06 -8.92
CA ILE A 46 -5.41 12.45 -7.71
C ILE A 46 -6.31 12.33 -6.48
N PHE A 47 -7.57 12.75 -6.57
CA PHE A 47 -8.53 12.65 -5.47
C PHE A 47 -8.90 11.20 -5.19
N ASP A 48 -9.12 10.40 -6.24
CA ASP A 48 -9.36 8.97 -6.10
C ASP A 48 -8.19 8.26 -5.41
N MET A 49 -6.94 8.62 -5.75
CA MET A 49 -5.77 8.05 -5.08
C MET A 49 -5.72 8.40 -3.59
N LEU A 50 -6.09 9.64 -3.21
CA LEU A 50 -6.18 10.02 -1.80
C LEU A 50 -7.25 9.21 -1.07
N GLU A 51 -8.43 9.06 -1.66
CA GLU A 51 -9.52 8.24 -1.10
C GLU A 51 -9.11 6.77 -0.94
N VAL A 52 -8.45 6.21 -1.96
CA VAL A 52 -8.00 4.81 -1.94
C VAL A 52 -6.92 4.59 -0.89
N LEU A 53 -6.08 5.58 -0.59
CA LEU A 53 -5.09 5.47 0.48
C LEU A 53 -5.75 5.47 1.87
N ASP A 54 -6.91 6.12 2.04
CA ASP A 54 -7.65 6.15 3.32
C ASP A 54 -8.23 4.78 3.74
N ILE A 55 -8.25 3.78 2.84
CA ILE A 55 -8.69 2.41 3.19
C ILE A 55 -7.65 1.66 4.05
N ILE A 56 -6.42 2.17 4.11
CA ILE A 56 -5.32 1.59 4.88
C ILE A 56 -5.35 2.16 6.28
N THR A 57 -5.65 1.32 7.26
CA THR A 57 -5.70 1.71 8.67
C THR A 57 -4.31 1.60 9.33
N ALA A 58 -4.18 2.18 10.53
CA ALA A 58 -2.96 2.02 11.33
C ALA A 58 -2.72 0.55 11.72
N ASP A 59 -3.77 -0.19 12.07
CA ASP A 59 -3.70 -1.62 12.39
C ASP A 59 -3.28 -2.46 11.18
N ASP A 60 -3.76 -2.11 9.97
CA ASP A 60 -3.29 -2.75 8.74
C ASP A 60 -1.77 -2.55 8.57
N ALA A 61 -1.30 -1.31 8.72
CA ALA A 61 0.11 -0.98 8.56
C ALA A 61 0.99 -1.75 9.56
N ASP A 62 0.60 -1.78 10.84
CA ASP A 62 1.28 -2.58 11.87
C ASP A 62 1.33 -4.06 11.49
N GLY A 63 0.20 -4.61 11.04
CA GLY A 63 0.11 -5.99 10.55
C GLY A 63 1.07 -6.28 9.38
N TYR A 64 1.20 -5.37 8.42
CA TYR A 64 2.11 -5.54 7.28
C TYR A 64 3.58 -5.57 7.70
N PHE A 65 3.99 -4.71 8.63
CA PHE A 65 5.35 -4.73 9.19
C PHE A 65 5.62 -6.02 9.95
N ILE A 66 4.69 -6.45 10.81
CA ILE A 66 4.82 -7.70 11.58
C ILE A 66 4.93 -8.90 10.64
N HIS A 67 4.09 -9.00 9.61
CA HIS A 67 4.12 -10.12 8.68
C HIS A 67 5.41 -10.16 7.86
N ALA A 68 5.95 -8.99 7.49
CA ALA A 68 7.26 -8.88 6.84
C ALA A 68 8.46 -9.11 7.78
N GLY A 69 8.22 -9.31 9.09
CA GLY A 69 9.24 -9.65 10.09
C GLY A 69 9.88 -8.45 10.80
N TYR A 70 9.23 -7.28 10.76
CA TYR A 70 9.66 -6.07 11.46
C TYR A 70 8.85 -5.91 12.77
N PHE A 71 9.55 -5.75 13.89
CA PHE A 71 8.98 -5.61 15.24
C PHE A 71 9.82 -4.68 16.11
#